data_AF-A0A2E2QIT0-F1
#
_entry.id   AF-A0A2E2QIT0-F1
#
_cell.length_a   1.000
_cell.length_b   1.000
_cell.length_c   1.000
_cell.angle_alpha   90.00
_cell.angle_beta   90.00
_cell.angle_gamma   90.00
#
_symmetry.space_group_name_H-M   'P 1'
#
loop_
_entity.id
_entity.type
_entity.pdbx_description
1 polymer ?
#
loop_
_entity_poly.entity_id
_entity_poly.type
_entity_poly.pdbx_seq_one_letter_code
_entity_poly.pdbx_strand_id
1 'polypeptide(L)'
;MQIDPELAKINIPRDEEGPVFEEPWQAQAFALTVKLHEAKQFTWGEWAEIFGAEIAADTAAGNGVGNTAYYLCWLAALEKIVAKKELLTPDQLKRRKAEWQVAADHTPHGQPITLEKTPE
;
A
#
# COMPACT_ATOMS: atom_id res chain seq x y z
N MET A 1 -11.31 -5.05 -16.64
CA MET A 1 -11.42 -5.45 -15.23
C MET A 1 -12.54 -4.63 -14.61
N GLN A 2 -13.65 -5.24 -14.20
CA GLN A 2 -14.79 -4.46 -13.69
C GLN A 2 -14.44 -4.01 -12.27
N ILE A 3 -14.15 -2.71 -12.10
CA ILE A 3 -13.83 -2.10 -10.81
C ILE A 3 -15.06 -2.19 -9.91
N ASP A 4 -14.87 -2.58 -8.65
CA ASP A 4 -15.94 -2.60 -7.64
C ASP A 4 -16.67 -1.24 -7.64
N PRO A 5 -18.00 -1.16 -7.79
CA PRO A 5 -18.72 0.11 -7.76
C PRO A 5 -18.50 0.90 -6.46
N GLU A 6 -18.15 0.25 -5.34
CA GLU A 6 -17.77 0.93 -4.10
C GLU A 6 -16.38 1.58 -4.20
N LEU A 7 -15.44 1.01 -4.97
CA LEU A 7 -14.15 1.64 -5.27
C LEU A 7 -14.31 2.95 -6.02
N ALA A 8 -15.43 3.17 -6.74
CA ALA A 8 -15.68 4.44 -7.41
C ALA A 8 -15.99 5.60 -6.45
N LYS A 9 -16.38 5.30 -5.20
CA LYS A 9 -16.61 6.32 -4.16
C LYS A 9 -15.31 6.85 -3.57
N ILE A 10 -14.20 6.14 -3.78
CA ILE A 10 -12.87 6.56 -3.36
C ILE A 10 -12.26 7.31 -4.54
N ASN A 11 -11.82 8.56 -4.31
CA ASN A 11 -11.26 9.42 -5.33
C ASN A 11 -9.86 8.93 -5.73
N ILE A 12 -9.81 7.91 -6.60
CA ILE A 12 -8.59 7.30 -7.12
C ILE A 12 -8.26 7.93 -8.48
N PRO A 13 -6.99 8.30 -8.76
CA PRO A 13 -6.57 8.78 -10.07
C PRO A 13 -6.85 7.73 -11.16
N ARG A 14 -7.60 8.11 -12.20
CA ARG A 14 -8.03 7.21 -13.29
C ARG A 14 -8.00 7.91 -14.65
N ASP A 15 -7.74 7.14 -15.71
CA ASP A 15 -7.93 7.50 -17.12
C ASP A 15 -9.06 6.67 -17.76
N GLU A 16 -9.18 6.68 -19.09
CA GLU A 16 -10.19 5.92 -19.83
C GLU A 16 -10.03 4.39 -19.71
N GLU A 17 -8.85 3.90 -19.32
CA GLU A 17 -8.53 2.47 -19.22
C GLU A 17 -8.52 1.94 -17.78
N GLY A 18 -8.36 2.81 -16.77
CA GLY A 18 -8.43 2.42 -15.37
C GLY A 18 -7.61 3.31 -14.43
N PRO A 19 -7.21 2.80 -13.25
CA PRO A 19 -6.34 3.53 -12.33
C PRO A 19 -4.97 3.81 -12.96
N VAL A 20 -4.50 5.05 -12.87
CA VAL A 20 -3.20 5.46 -13.39
C VAL A 20 -2.12 5.24 -12.32
N PHE A 21 -1.09 4.50 -12.66
CA PHE A 21 0.06 4.22 -11.81
C PHE A 21 1.33 4.77 -12.47
N GLU A 22 2.04 5.66 -11.77
CA GLU A 22 3.35 6.15 -12.19
C GLU A 22 4.45 5.11 -11.98
N GLU A 23 4.30 4.28 -10.95
CA GLU A 23 5.29 3.30 -10.56
C GLU A 23 4.65 1.92 -10.32
N PRO A 24 5.32 0.80 -10.64
CA PRO A 24 4.74 -0.54 -10.48
C PRO A 24 4.26 -0.86 -9.05
N TRP A 25 4.92 -0.31 -8.03
CA TRP A 25 4.55 -0.54 -6.63
C TRP A 25 3.18 0.07 -6.28
N GLN A 26 2.77 1.14 -6.97
CA GLN A 26 1.46 1.78 -6.75
C GLN A 26 0.33 0.83 -7.17
N ALA A 27 0.50 0.15 -8.31
CA ALA A 27 -0.42 -0.88 -8.77
C ALA A 27 -0.51 -2.06 -7.79
N GLN A 28 0.62 -2.45 -7.20
CA GLN A 28 0.67 -3.52 -6.20
C GLN A 28 -0.05 -3.13 -4.90
N ALA A 29 0.18 -1.92 -4.39
CA ALA A 29 -0.50 -1.42 -3.19
C ALA A 29 -2.03 -1.35 -3.39
N PHE A 30 -2.46 -0.86 -4.56
CA PHE A 30 -3.87 -0.88 -4.96
C PHE A 30 -4.43 -2.30 -5.00
N ALA A 31 -3.77 -3.21 -5.73
CA ALA A 31 -4.22 -4.59 -5.86
C ALA A 31 -4.33 -5.32 -4.52
N LEU A 32 -3.36 -5.12 -3.61
CA LEU A 32 -3.42 -5.68 -2.25
C LEU A 32 -4.62 -5.15 -1.46
N THR A 33 -4.90 -3.86 -1.59
CA THR A 33 -6.04 -3.22 -0.93
C THR A 33 -7.36 -3.82 -1.43
N VAL A 34 -7.53 -3.94 -2.75
CA VAL A 34 -8.71 -4.57 -3.35
C VAL A 34 -8.84 -6.02 -2.89
N LYS A 35 -7.75 -6.79 -2.87
CA LYS A 35 -7.77 -8.20 -2.45
C LYS A 35 -8.14 -8.40 -0.99
N LEU A 36 -7.66 -7.53 -0.10
CA LEU A 36 -8.05 -7.58 1.32
C LEU A 36 -9.52 -7.20 1.53
N HIS A 37 -10.04 -6.24 0.76
CA HIS A 37 -11.46 -5.92 0.76
C HIS A 37 -12.32 -7.09 0.22
N GLU A 38 -11.94 -7.69 -0.91
CA GLU A 38 -12.62 -8.87 -1.48
C GLU A 38 -12.61 -10.04 -0.48
N ALA A 39 -11.53 -10.19 0.28
CA ALA A 39 -11.39 -11.15 1.37
C ALA A 39 -12.12 -10.74 2.67
N LYS A 40 -12.90 -9.65 2.64
CA LYS A 40 -13.73 -9.12 3.73
C LYS A 40 -12.94 -8.79 5.01
N GLN A 41 -11.67 -8.44 4.87
CA GLN A 41 -10.82 -8.08 6.01
C GLN A 41 -11.17 -6.69 6.56
N PHE A 42 -11.68 -5.80 5.71
CA PHE A 42 -12.19 -4.49 6.06
C PHE A 42 -13.29 -4.07 5.09
N THR A 43 -14.01 -3.01 5.42
CA THR A 43 -15.00 -2.35 4.56
C THR A 43 -14.45 -1.08 3.94
N TRP A 44 -14.95 -0.68 2.76
CA TRP A 44 -14.54 0.59 2.15
C TRP A 44 -14.81 1.82 3.02
N GLY A 45 -15.79 1.78 3.93
CA GLY A 45 -16.01 2.83 4.93
C GLY A 45 -14.84 2.95 5.91
N GLU A 46 -14.40 1.83 6.49
CA GLU A 46 -13.20 1.80 7.34
C GLU A 46 -11.95 2.25 6.59
N TRP A 47 -11.82 1.87 5.32
CA TRP A 47 -10.72 2.33 4.46
C TRP A 47 -10.75 3.84 4.30
N ALA A 48 -11.89 4.42 3.92
CA ALA A 48 -12.03 5.85 3.68
C ALA A 48 -11.74 6.68 4.94
N GLU A 49 -12.14 6.21 6.12
CA GLU A 49 -11.83 6.87 7.39
C GLU A 49 -10.32 6.91 7.67
N ILE A 50 -9.64 5.77 7.57
CA ILE A 50 -8.21 5.68 7.85
C ILE A 50 -7.40 6.42 6.79
N PHE A 51 -7.71 6.20 5.51
CA PHE A 51 -7.01 6.84 4.40
C PHE A 51 -7.21 8.36 4.37
N GLY A 52 -8.42 8.84 4.69
CA GLY A 52 -8.69 10.27 4.82
C GLY A 52 -7.88 10.92 5.96
N ALA A 53 -7.71 10.20 7.07
CA ALA A 53 -6.86 10.66 8.17
C ALA A 53 -5.37 10.75 7.76
N GLU A 54 -4.87 9.79 6.96
CA GLU A 54 -3.49 9.85 6.43
C GLU A 54 -3.30 11.04 5.50
N ILE A 55 -4.21 11.26 4.56
CA ILE A 55 -4.15 12.42 3.65
C ILE A 55 -4.16 13.73 4.44
N ALA A 56 -5.03 13.84 5.45
CA ALA A 56 -5.11 15.04 6.28
C ALA A 56 -3.81 15.27 7.06
N ALA A 57 -3.21 14.21 7.61
CA ALA A 57 -1.93 14.28 8.33
C ALA A 57 -0.77 14.67 7.41
N ASP A 58 -0.70 14.07 6.21
CA ASP A 58 0.34 14.36 5.22
C ASP A 58 0.23 15.80 4.68
N THR A 59 -1.00 16.25 4.40
CA THR A 59 -1.30 17.64 4.01
C THR A 59 -0.91 18.63 5.12
N ALA A 60 -1.22 18.31 6.38
CA ALA A 60 -0.85 19.15 7.52
C ALA A 60 0.66 19.21 7.75
N ALA A 61 1.40 18.15 7.41
CA ALA A 61 2.86 18.11 7.47
C ALA A 61 3.53 18.90 6.33
N GLY A 62 2.76 19.38 5.35
CA GLY A 62 3.29 20.09 4.17
C GLY A 62 4.05 19.15 3.22
N ASN A 63 3.82 17.85 3.32
CA ASN A 63 4.38 16.86 2.40
C ASN A 63 3.75 17.03 1.00
N GLY A 64 4.54 16.66 -0.01
CA GLY A 64 4.38 17.13 -1.37
C GLY A 64 3.04 16.82 -2.04
N VAL A 65 2.70 17.65 -3.02
CA VAL A 65 1.54 17.48 -3.90
C VAL A 65 1.94 16.53 -5.04
N GLY A 66 1.25 15.40 -5.22
CA GLY A 66 1.52 14.48 -6.33
C GLY A 66 1.07 13.05 -6.11
N ASN A 67 1.12 12.24 -7.17
CA ASN A 67 0.63 10.86 -7.15
C ASN A 67 1.44 9.95 -6.21
N THR A 68 2.77 10.16 -6.14
CA THR A 68 3.63 9.42 -5.20
C THR A 68 3.24 9.69 -3.74
N ALA A 69 3.02 10.95 -3.33
CA ALA A 69 2.58 11.27 -1.97
C ALA A 69 1.20 10.66 -1.65
N TYR A 70 0.29 10.67 -2.63
CA TYR A 70 -1.01 10.01 -2.51
C TYR A 70 -0.88 8.50 -2.26
N TYR A 71 -0.04 7.79 -3.02
CA TYR A 71 0.15 6.36 -2.82
C TYR A 71 1.00 6.03 -1.57
N LEU A 72 1.80 6.96 -1.06
CA LEU A 72 2.45 6.82 0.25
C LEU A 72 1.40 6.89 1.38
N CYS A 73 0.46 7.82 1.31
CA CYS A 73 -0.70 7.84 2.22
C CYS A 73 -1.52 6.54 2.12
N TRP A 74 -1.67 6.00 0.91
CA TRP A 74 -2.37 4.76 0.65
C TRP A 74 -1.68 3.58 1.34
N LEU A 75 -0.36 3.49 1.22
CA LEU A 75 0.44 2.46 1.88
C LEU A 75 0.37 2.59 3.40
N ALA A 76 0.45 3.82 3.94
CA ALA A 76 0.32 4.06 5.38
C ALA A 76 -1.05 3.61 5.91
N ALA A 77 -2.13 3.88 5.17
CA ALA A 77 -3.47 3.42 5.50
C ALA A 77 -3.58 1.89 5.47
N LEU A 78 -2.98 1.25 4.47
CA LEU A 78 -2.92 -0.21 4.35
C LEU A 78 -2.20 -0.84 5.54
N GLU A 79 -1.03 -0.32 5.93
CA GLU A 79 -0.27 -0.78 7.10
C GLU A 79 -1.07 -0.64 8.40
N LYS A 80 -1.80 0.47 8.56
CA LYS A 80 -2.68 0.69 9.72
C LYS A 80 -3.84 -0.29 9.77
N ILE A 81 -4.46 -0.60 8.64
CA ILE A 81 -5.58 -1.55 8.58
C ILE A 81 -5.11 -2.96 8.90
N VAL A 82 -4.02 -3.44 8.29
CA VAL A 82 -3.54 -4.81 8.56
C VAL A 82 -3.08 -4.98 10.00
N ALA A 83 -2.53 -3.93 10.62
CA ALA A 83 -2.21 -3.92 12.05
C ALA A 83 -3.47 -3.91 12.92
N LYS A 84 -4.45 -3.05 12.64
CA LYS A 84 -5.72 -2.95 13.39
C LYS A 84 -6.55 -4.25 13.31
N LYS A 85 -6.45 -4.97 12.19
CA LYS A 85 -7.12 -6.26 11.97
C LYS A 85 -6.28 -7.46 12.43
N GLU A 86 -5.13 -7.23 13.06
CA GLU A 86 -4.19 -8.26 13.55
C GLU A 86 -3.74 -9.26 12.47
N LEU A 87 -3.80 -8.87 11.20
CA LEU A 87 -3.33 -9.70 10.08
C LEU A 87 -1.81 -9.75 10.00
N LEU A 88 -1.18 -8.65 10.43
CA LEU A 88 0.25 -8.52 10.60
C LEU A 88 0.52 -7.71 11.86
N THR A 89 1.47 -8.18 12.67
CA THR A 89 1.98 -7.39 13.78
C THR A 89 2.96 -6.32 13.28
N PRO A 90 3.10 -5.18 13.98
CA PRO A 90 4.11 -4.18 13.67
C PRO A 90 5.53 -4.77 13.61
N ASP A 91 5.83 -5.75 14.46
CA ASP A 91 7.12 -6.43 14.50
C ASP A 91 7.36 -7.31 13.26
N GLN A 92 6.34 -8.03 12.77
CA GLN A 92 6.44 -8.78 11.51
C GLN A 92 6.68 -7.86 10.32
N LEU A 93 5.99 -6.72 10.26
CA LEU A 93 6.17 -5.74 9.20
C LEU A 93 7.58 -5.13 9.26
N LYS A 94 8.03 -4.73 10.46
CA LYS A 94 9.38 -4.19 10.69
C LYS A 94 10.46 -5.20 10.31
N ARG A 95 10.30 -6.46 10.73
CA ARG A 95 11.21 -7.55 10.37
C ARG A 95 11.27 -7.72 8.85
N ARG A 96 10.13 -7.75 8.17
CA ARG A 96 10.08 -7.92 6.72
C ARG A 96 10.77 -6.75 5.98
N LYS A 97 10.58 -5.52 6.45
CA LYS A 97 11.29 -4.34 5.90
C LYS A 97 12.81 -4.47 6.09
N ALA A 98 13.26 -4.92 7.26
CA ALA A 98 14.68 -5.13 7.54
C ALA A 98 15.28 -6.25 6.66
N GLU A 99 14.57 -7.37 6.48
CA GLU A 99 14.99 -8.45 5.59
C GLU A 99 15.18 -7.95 4.13
N TRP A 100 14.27 -7.11 3.64
CA TRP A 100 14.40 -6.50 2.32
C TRP A 100 15.55 -5.51 2.22
N GLN A 101 15.80 -4.71 3.27
CA GLN A 101 16.96 -3.81 3.29
C GLN A 101 18.26 -4.60 3.22
N VAL A 102 18.39 -5.66 4.04
CA VAL A 102 19.56 -6.54 4.00
C VAL A 102 19.72 -7.16 2.62
N ALA A 103 18.65 -7.67 2.00
CA ALA A 103 18.71 -8.23 0.65
C ALA A 103 19.17 -7.19 -0.38
N ALA A 104 18.68 -5.95 -0.30
CA ALA A 104 19.09 -4.86 -1.18
C ALA A 104 20.58 -4.54 -1.03
N ASP A 105 21.07 -4.44 0.21
CA ASP A 105 22.47 -4.13 0.51
C ASP A 105 23.44 -5.22 0.02
N HIS A 106 23.00 -6.48 0.00
CA HIS A 106 23.81 -7.63 -0.43
C HIS A 106 23.65 -7.99 -1.91
N THR A 107 22.73 -7.34 -2.64
CA THR A 107 22.52 -7.61 -4.07
C THR A 107 23.47 -6.74 -4.91
N PRO A 108 24.40 -7.33 -5.69
CA PRO A 108 25.25 -6.57 -6.59
C PRO A 108 24.42 -5.75 -7.60
N HIS A 109 24.91 -4.58 -7.98
CA HIS A 109 24.22 -3.72 -8.95
C HIS A 109 23.91 -4.47 -10.25
N GLY A 110 22.68 -4.35 -10.74
CA GLY A 110 22.20 -5.01 -11.95
C GLY A 110 21.64 -6.42 -11.74
N GLN A 111 21.69 -6.97 -10.51
CA GLN A 111 21.01 -8.21 -10.16
C GLN A 111 19.65 -7.91 -9.51
N PRO A 112 18.64 -8.78 -9.68
CA PRO A 112 17.36 -8.64 -9.00
C PRO A 112 17.52 -8.88 -7.50
N ILE A 113 16.92 -8.02 -6.69
CA ILE A 113 16.88 -8.20 -5.22
C ILE A 113 15.90 -9.32 -4.91
N THR A 114 16.36 -10.35 -4.21
CA THR A 114 15.52 -11.47 -3.79
C THR A 114 15.62 -11.66 -2.28
N LEU A 115 14.48 -11.91 -1.63
CA LEU A 115 14.49 -12.40 -0.25
C LEU A 115 14.85 -13.88 -0.28
N GLU A 116 16.04 -14.22 0.21
CA GLU A 116 16.35 -15.61 0.50
C GLU A 116 15.33 -16.14 1.51
N LYS A 117 14.63 -17.23 1.16
CA LYS A 117 13.75 -17.90 2.12
C LYS A 117 14.62 -18.39 3.27
N THR A 118 14.46 -17.81 4.45
CA THR A 118 14.99 -18.43 5.68
C THR A 118 14.37 -19.83 5.77
N PRO A 119 15.17 -20.90 5.87
CA PRO A 119 14.63 -22.24 6.05
C PRO A 119 13.81 -22.27 7.35
N GLU A 120 12.65 -22.92 7.26
CA GLU A 120 11.61 -23.05 8.31
C GLU A 120 12.14 -23.71 9.60
#